data_AF-A0A9P5NI19-F1
#
_entry.id   AF-A0A9P5NI19-F1
#
_cell.length_a   1.000
_cell.length_b   1.000
_cell.length_c   1.000
_cell.angle_alpha   90.00
_cell.angle_beta   90.00
_cell.angle_gamma   90.00
#
_symmetry.space_group_name_H-M   'P 1'
#
loop_
_entity.id
_entity.type
_entity.pdbx_description
1 polymer ?
#
loop_
_entity_poly.entity_id
_entity_poly.type
_entity_poly.pdbx_seq_one_letter_code
_entity_poly.pdbx_strand_id
1 'polypeptide(L)'
;MAPPRDVEQNIVLSSSDPSVLRSATGYISANALGRFESTFMIDGLKYNFSGSFASSVPPFECHNAVLTFNDISQLTSTRPFSGRIGPKTVKLDIQNGPNIEGPLNMPLDPGSSISGSGVWTQN
;
A
#
# COMPACT_ATOMS: atom_id res chain seq x y z
N MET A 1 49.42 -8.25 -29.82
CA MET A 1 48.90 -8.22 -28.43
C MET A 1 47.39 -7.96 -28.53
N ALA A 2 46.58 -8.94 -28.14
CA ALA A 2 45.11 -8.90 -28.05
C ALA A 2 44.71 -9.53 -26.68
N PRO A 3 43.45 -9.47 -26.22
CA PRO A 3 42.88 -8.53 -25.24
C PRO A 3 42.48 -9.21 -23.90
N PRO A 4 41.70 -8.54 -23.01
CA PRO A 4 40.24 -8.79 -22.99
C PRO A 4 39.43 -7.47 -22.88
N ARG A 5 38.22 -7.28 -23.44
CA ARG A 5 36.94 -8.02 -23.43
C ARG A 5 36.10 -7.83 -22.14
N ASP A 6 34.95 -7.16 -22.33
CA ASP A 6 33.72 -7.11 -21.51
C ASP A 6 33.80 -6.25 -20.22
N VAL A 7 32.82 -5.39 -19.86
CA VAL A 7 31.41 -5.70 -19.61
C VAL A 7 30.51 -4.46 -19.76
N GLU A 8 29.38 -4.68 -20.45
CA GLU A 8 28.16 -3.87 -20.50
C GLU A 8 27.71 -3.33 -19.12
N GLN A 9 27.16 -2.12 -19.07
CA GLN A 9 25.82 -1.93 -18.48
C GLN A 9 25.10 -0.83 -19.24
N ASN A 10 24.48 -1.28 -20.32
CA ASN A 10 23.21 -0.80 -20.82
C ASN A 10 22.25 -0.62 -19.61
N ILE A 11 22.08 0.61 -19.11
CA ILE A 11 20.86 0.92 -18.35
C ILE A 11 19.83 1.25 -19.40
N VAL A 12 19.28 0.16 -19.94
CA VAL A 12 18.01 0.14 -20.61
C VAL A 12 17.02 0.87 -19.70
N LEU A 13 16.61 2.07 -20.11
CA LEU A 13 15.28 2.59 -19.80
C LEU A 13 14.27 1.73 -20.58
N SER A 14 14.27 0.42 -20.33
CA SER A 14 13.18 -0.46 -20.71
C SER A 14 12.08 -0.23 -19.69
N SER A 15 11.32 0.84 -19.87
CA SER A 15 10.03 1.08 -19.21
C SER A 15 8.94 0.13 -19.73
N SER A 16 9.31 -1.10 -20.06
CA SER A 16 8.44 -2.17 -20.55
C SER A 16 8.82 -3.53 -19.94
N ASP A 17 9.12 -3.52 -18.64
CA ASP A 17 9.00 -4.73 -17.81
C ASP A 17 7.55 -4.82 -17.30
N PRO A 18 6.75 -5.82 -17.72
CA PRO A 18 5.34 -5.96 -17.29
C PRO A 18 5.21 -6.41 -15.82
N SER A 19 6.25 -6.26 -15.00
CA SER A 19 6.27 -6.66 -13.58
C SER A 19 6.91 -5.60 -12.68
N VAL A 20 6.94 -4.33 -13.10
CA VAL A 20 7.29 -3.23 -12.19
C VAL A 20 6.11 -3.02 -11.25
N LEU A 21 6.16 -3.67 -10.09
CA LEU A 21 5.30 -3.34 -8.97
C LEU A 21 5.45 -1.84 -8.70
N ARG A 22 4.38 -1.07 -8.92
CA ARG A 22 4.36 0.35 -8.62
C ARG A 22 4.16 0.51 -7.12
N SER A 23 4.98 1.36 -6.53
CA SER A 23 4.87 1.70 -5.12
C SER A 23 4.57 3.18 -4.95
N ALA A 24 3.68 3.52 -4.03
CA ALA A 24 3.33 4.88 -3.69
C ALA A 24 3.36 5.09 -2.19
N THR A 25 3.95 6.19 -1.76
CA THR A 25 3.96 6.60 -0.37
C THR A 25 2.68 7.34 -0.04
N GLY A 26 2.23 7.15 1.19
CA GLY A 26 1.00 7.74 1.69
C GLY A 26 0.94 7.71 3.20
N TYR A 27 -0.21 8.15 3.70
CA TYR A 27 -0.55 8.06 5.11
C TYR A 27 -1.86 7.31 5.29
N ILE A 28 -2.01 6.66 6.44
CA ILE A 28 -3.22 5.97 6.87
C ILE A 28 -3.60 6.51 8.24
N SER A 29 -4.85 6.88 8.40
CA SER A 29 -5.44 7.28 9.67
C SER A 29 -6.67 6.42 9.92
N ALA A 30 -6.70 5.71 11.04
CA ALA A 30 -7.83 4.93 11.50
C ALA A 30 -8.41 5.52 12.78
N ASN A 31 -9.74 5.57 12.83
CA ASN A 31 -10.51 6.05 13.97
C ASN A 31 -11.03 4.88 14.82
N ALA A 32 -11.31 5.15 16.10
CA ALA A 32 -11.83 4.17 17.06
C ALA A 32 -13.19 3.55 16.68
N LEU A 33 -13.88 4.15 15.71
CA LEU A 33 -15.14 3.63 15.14
C LEU A 33 -14.92 2.52 14.09
N GLY A 34 -13.68 2.04 13.94
CA GLY A 34 -13.31 1.07 12.92
C GLY A 34 -13.34 1.66 11.50
N ARG A 35 -13.33 2.99 11.35
CA ARG A 35 -13.21 3.64 10.03
C ARG A 35 -11.76 4.00 9.78
N PHE A 36 -11.31 3.87 8.54
CA PHE A 36 -9.99 4.32 8.15
C PHE A 36 -10.05 5.12 6.87
N GLU A 37 -9.07 5.99 6.72
CA GLU A 37 -8.80 6.76 5.52
C GLU A 37 -7.31 6.66 5.23
N SER A 38 -6.96 6.54 3.97
CA SER A 38 -5.59 6.43 3.53
C SER A 38 -5.40 7.17 2.23
N THR A 39 -4.41 8.03 2.18
CA THR A 39 -4.13 8.86 1.02
C THR A 39 -2.76 8.50 0.49
N PHE A 40 -2.69 8.20 -0.80
CA PHE A 40 -1.47 7.88 -1.53
C PHE A 40 -1.30 8.83 -2.71
N MET A 41 -0.08 9.27 -2.97
CA MET A 41 0.26 10.02 -4.17
C MET A 41 0.87 9.09 -5.22
N ILE A 42 0.21 8.98 -6.37
CA ILE A 42 0.62 8.12 -7.49
C ILE A 42 0.69 8.99 -8.75
N ASP A 43 1.88 9.10 -9.36
CA ASP A 43 2.06 9.88 -10.60
C ASP A 43 1.52 11.33 -10.52
N GLY A 44 1.54 11.94 -9.33
CA GLY A 44 1.01 13.30 -9.07
C GLY A 44 -0.51 13.37 -8.85
N LEU A 45 -1.22 12.25 -8.87
CA LEU A 45 -2.64 12.13 -8.54
C LEU A 45 -2.83 11.65 -7.10
N LYS A 46 -3.85 12.18 -6.43
CA LYS A 46 -4.15 11.81 -5.04
C LYS A 46 -5.22 10.71 -5.03
N TYR A 47 -4.81 9.52 -4.62
CA TYR A 47 -5.70 8.39 -4.42
C TYR A 47 -6.05 8.28 -2.94
N ASN A 48 -7.33 8.46 -2.62
CA ASN A 48 -7.85 8.29 -1.27
C ASN A 48 -8.62 6.97 -1.18
N PHE A 49 -8.22 6.13 -0.24
CA PHE A 49 -8.86 4.87 0.09
C PHE A 49 -9.45 4.98 1.49
N SER A 50 -10.75 5.08 1.55
CA SER A 50 -11.49 5.18 2.80
C SER A 50 -12.45 4.01 2.94
N GLY A 51 -12.68 3.58 4.17
CA GLY A 51 -13.48 2.40 4.43
C GLY A 51 -13.70 2.15 5.90
N SER A 52 -14.19 0.96 6.18
CA SER A 52 -14.35 0.48 7.54
C SER A 52 -13.83 -0.93 7.68
N PHE A 53 -13.13 -1.17 8.79
CA PHE A 53 -12.82 -2.48 9.30
C PHE A 53 -14.09 -3.15 9.83
N ALA A 54 -14.24 -4.43 9.54
CA ALA A 54 -15.28 -5.31 10.08
C ALA A 54 -15.02 -5.65 11.56
N SER A 55 -13.77 -5.57 12.01
CA SER A 55 -13.38 -5.78 13.40
C SER A 55 -13.16 -4.45 14.13
N SER A 56 -13.36 -4.44 15.45
CA SER A 56 -12.99 -3.29 16.28
C SER A 56 -11.47 -3.18 16.35
N VAL A 57 -10.95 -2.13 15.72
CA VAL A 57 -9.53 -1.80 15.71
C VAL A 57 -9.34 -0.51 16.51
N PRO A 58 -8.33 -0.43 17.38
CA PRO A 58 -7.97 0.84 18.00
C PRO A 58 -7.68 1.90 16.94
N PRO A 59 -7.88 3.19 17.26
CA PRO A 59 -7.41 4.25 16.38
C PRO A 59 -5.89 4.15 16.24
N PHE A 60 -5.40 4.27 15.01
CA PHE A 60 -3.96 4.24 14.73
C PHE A 60 -3.63 5.16 13.57
N GLU A 61 -2.40 5.64 13.56
CA GLU A 61 -1.89 6.49 12.50
C GLU A 61 -0.58 5.92 11.96
N CYS A 62 -0.46 5.94 10.64
CA CYS A 62 0.71 5.50 9.90
C CYS A 62 1.03 6.58 8.88
N HIS A 63 2.06 7.39 9.16
CA HIS A 63 2.48 8.47 8.26
C HIS A 63 3.35 7.98 7.10
N ASN A 64 3.86 6.75 7.18
CA ASN A 64 4.87 6.22 6.26
C ASN A 64 4.36 4.94 5.57
N ALA A 65 3.11 4.96 5.13
CA ALA A 65 2.51 3.84 4.44
C ALA A 65 3.01 3.77 2.99
N VAL A 66 3.25 2.56 2.52
CA VAL A 66 3.68 2.23 1.17
C VAL A 66 2.63 1.31 0.57
N LEU A 67 1.92 1.82 -0.43
CA LEU A 67 1.00 1.06 -1.26
C LEU A 67 1.78 0.48 -2.43
N THR A 68 1.79 -0.83 -2.56
CA THR A 68 2.34 -1.57 -3.71
C THR A 68 1.18 -2.10 -4.54
N PHE A 69 1.19 -1.86 -5.85
CA PHE A 69 0.13 -2.26 -6.77
C PHE A 69 0.71 -2.55 -8.16
N ASN A 70 0.01 -3.36 -8.95
CA ASN A 70 0.42 -3.62 -10.34
C ASN A 70 -0.13 -2.54 -11.27
N ASP A 71 -1.44 -2.32 -11.19
CA ASP A 71 -2.17 -1.42 -12.08
C ASP A 71 -3.04 -0.44 -11.31
N ILE A 72 -3.09 0.80 -11.79
CA ILE A 72 -3.96 1.85 -11.23
C ILE A 72 -5.44 1.46 -11.39
N SER A 73 -5.78 0.63 -12.39
CA SER A 73 -7.11 0.04 -12.55
C SER A 73 -7.51 -0.86 -11.38
N GLN A 74 -6.56 -1.27 -10.51
CA GLN A 74 -6.85 -1.99 -9.28
C GLN A 74 -7.20 -1.06 -8.11
N LEU A 75 -6.80 0.21 -8.19
CA LEU A 75 -7.04 1.29 -7.22
C LEU A 75 -8.30 2.07 -7.57
N THR A 76 -9.33 1.36 -7.98
CA THR A 76 -10.65 1.90 -8.30
C THR A 76 -11.72 0.98 -7.76
N SER A 77 -12.91 1.53 -7.53
CA SER A 77 -14.07 0.83 -6.97
C SER A 77 -13.95 0.46 -5.48
N THR A 78 -15.08 0.04 -4.92
CA THR A 78 -15.15 -0.57 -3.59
C THR A 78 -14.61 -1.99 -3.64
N ARG A 79 -13.62 -2.29 -2.80
CA ARG A 79 -13.01 -3.61 -2.69
C ARG A 79 -12.88 -4.02 -1.23
N PRO A 80 -13.17 -5.29 -0.91
CA PRO A 80 -12.80 -5.84 0.36
C PRO A 80 -11.28 -5.97 0.46
N PHE A 81 -10.77 -5.87 1.68
CA PHE A 81 -9.36 -6.07 1.99
C PHE A 81 -9.26 -6.87 3.29
N SER A 82 -8.14 -7.56 3.43
CA SER A 82 -7.76 -8.26 4.65
C SER A 82 -6.40 -7.78 5.07
N GLY A 83 -6.11 -7.81 6.35
CA GLY A 83 -4.85 -7.26 6.83
C GLY A 83 -4.52 -7.76 8.21
N ARG A 84 -3.35 -7.36 8.67
CA ARG A 84 -2.88 -7.59 10.01
C ARG A 84 -2.16 -6.36 10.51
N ILE A 85 -2.61 -5.89 11.65
CA ILE A 85 -1.94 -4.84 12.41
C ILE A 85 -1.05 -5.58 13.40
N GLY A 86 0.25 -5.56 13.14
CA GLY A 86 1.25 -6.06 14.07
C GLY A 86 1.62 -5.02 15.12
N PRO A 87 2.54 -5.35 16.04
CA PRO A 87 2.98 -4.44 17.11
C PRO A 87 3.77 -3.24 16.61
N LYS A 88 4.29 -3.25 15.38
CA LYS A 88 5.06 -2.13 14.81
C LYS A 88 4.73 -1.81 13.36
N THR A 89 3.99 -2.67 12.69
CA THR A 89 3.70 -2.56 11.26
C THR A 89 2.27 -2.97 10.98
N VAL A 90 1.59 -2.23 10.09
CA VAL A 90 0.31 -2.62 9.52
C VAL A 90 0.54 -3.14 8.11
N LYS A 91 -0.16 -4.22 7.76
CA LYS A 91 -0.24 -4.78 6.42
C LYS A 91 -1.71 -4.92 6.03
N LEU A 92 -2.09 -4.43 4.86
CA LEU A 92 -3.42 -4.58 4.28
C LEU A 92 -3.31 -5.09 2.85
N ASP A 93 -3.75 -6.32 2.63
CA ASP A 93 -3.87 -6.97 1.35
C ASP A 93 -5.28 -6.73 0.78
N ILE A 94 -5.38 -5.95 -0.29
CA ILE A 94 -6.65 -5.64 -0.97
C ILE A 94 -6.98 -6.77 -1.95
N GLN A 95 -8.25 -7.18 -1.99
CA GLN A 95 -8.75 -8.23 -2.89
C GLN A 95 -8.82 -7.71 -4.33
N ASN A 96 -7.65 -7.59 -4.95
CA ASN A 96 -7.41 -7.36 -6.38
C ASN A 96 -5.90 -7.39 -6.72
N GLY A 97 -5.01 -7.56 -5.72
CA GLY A 97 -3.56 -7.49 -5.89
C GLY A 97 -2.84 -6.39 -5.11
N PRO A 98 -3.41 -5.18 -4.88
CA PRO A 98 -2.71 -4.14 -4.14
C PRO A 98 -2.46 -4.53 -2.69
N ASN A 99 -1.30 -4.17 -2.17
CA ASN A 99 -0.89 -4.41 -0.79
C ASN A 99 -0.38 -3.09 -0.19
N ILE A 100 -0.88 -2.74 0.99
CA ILE A 100 -0.49 -1.55 1.74
C ILE A 100 0.27 -1.99 2.96
N GLU A 101 1.53 -1.55 3.09
CA GLU A 101 2.36 -1.84 4.25
C GLU A 101 2.89 -0.55 4.85
N GLY A 102 2.90 -0.44 6.16
CA GLY A 102 3.38 0.78 6.82
C GLY A 102 3.81 0.55 8.25
N PRO A 103 4.80 1.30 8.76
CA PRO A 103 5.15 1.27 10.17
C PRO A 103 4.07 1.99 10.97
N LEU A 104 3.52 1.31 11.97
CA LEU A 104 2.62 1.93 12.94
C LEU A 104 3.42 2.90 13.79
N ASN A 105 2.96 4.14 13.91
CA ASN A 105 3.59 5.11 14.79
C ASN A 105 3.32 4.78 16.26
N MET A 106 2.21 4.07 16.53
CA MET A 106 1.82 3.62 17.85
C MET A 106 1.82 2.09 17.90
N PRO A 107 2.69 1.46 18.72
CA PRO A 107 2.77 0.01 18.74
C PRO A 107 1.49 -0.59 19.31
N LEU A 108 0.90 -1.52 18.55
CA LEU A 108 -0.37 -2.15 18.89
C LEU A 108 -0.15 -3.62 19.27
N ASP A 109 -0.04 -3.90 20.57
CA ASP A 109 0.11 -5.26 21.11
C ASP A 109 -1.14 -5.63 21.93
N PRO A 110 -1.83 -6.74 21.65
CA PRO A 110 -1.51 -7.79 20.68
C PRO A 110 -1.84 -7.40 19.22
N GLY A 111 -1.06 -7.94 18.29
CA GLY A 111 -1.34 -7.78 16.87
C GLY A 111 -2.73 -8.31 16.50
N SER A 112 -3.51 -7.52 15.80
CA SER A 112 -4.91 -7.81 15.45
C SER A 112 -5.05 -8.08 13.96
N SER A 113 -5.71 -9.19 13.62
CA SER A 113 -6.13 -9.45 12.25
C SER A 113 -7.35 -8.61 11.95
N ILE A 114 -7.33 -7.94 10.80
CA ILE A 114 -8.39 -7.04 10.37
C ILE A 114 -8.89 -7.48 9.01
N SER A 115 -10.18 -7.29 8.78
CA SER A 115 -10.77 -7.41 7.46
C SER A 115 -11.75 -6.26 7.32
N GLY A 116 -12.08 -5.88 6.10
CA GLY A 116 -12.98 -4.77 5.88
C GLY A 116 -13.26 -4.56 4.41
N SER A 117 -13.91 -3.45 4.13
CA SER A 117 -14.10 -2.96 2.77
C SER A 117 -13.80 -1.48 2.72
N GLY A 118 -13.15 -1.08 1.64
CA GLY A 118 -12.82 0.30 1.37
C GLY A 118 -13.13 0.64 -0.08
N VAL A 119 -13.30 1.92 -0.34
CA VAL A 119 -13.52 2.47 -1.66
C VAL A 119 -12.34 3.35 -2.03
N TRP A 120 -11.83 3.13 -3.24
CA TRP A 120 -10.85 4.02 -3.83
C TRP A 120 -11.56 5.18 -4.51
N THR A 121 -11.11 6.39 -4.19
CA THR A 121 -11.56 7.64 -4.78
C THR A 121 -10.33 8.39 -5.28
N GLN A 122 -10.38 8.83 -6.54
CA GLN A 122 -9.35 9.67 -7.13
C GLN A 122 -9.80 11.13 -6.98
N ASN A 123 -8.93 11.97 -6.42
CA ASN A 123 -9.09 13.43 -6.39
C ASN A 123 -8.05 14.11 -7.29
#